data_AF-A0A944L5G4-F1
#
_entry.id   AF-A0A944L5G4-F1
#
_cell.length_a   1.000
_cell.length_b   1.000
_cell.length_c   1.000
_cell.angle_alpha   90.00
_cell.angle_beta   90.00
_cell.angle_gamma   90.00
#
_symmetry.space_group_name_H-M   'P 1'
#
loop_
_entity.id
_entity.type
_entity.pdbx_description
1 polymer ?
#
loop_
_entity_poly.entity_id
_entity_poly.type
_entity_poly.pdbx_seq_one_letter_code
_entity_poly.pdbx_strand_id
1 'polypeptide(L)'
;MKRILLRSGKSPFRAAESAEYLHQDLMGTNSGNLLFSDSVHKLLSTPCSTITSNGIKTNPSAERAGQINEEYDVFVAPLANAFRPDFRASLDRLSRLIEQLTIPVVVLGVGAQVGADYDTDALLPMADSVKRFASAVLEKSASIGVRGELTASYLNGLGFRDVDIIGCPSMFLYGDTFPELREPGIFAPDSRIALNLSPDAIPVGDVAGIAAHAQQNFENVTYYAQNLVDAELLFWGDTSREAGHEDSFPLQLSHPLFRQEKVAVPLDPKTWIDELAGYDFAYGTRIHGNIAALLAGTPAVVLAHDSRTLELCRYFDLPHRMLPDLPARTRPEELYAEADFSSMLKGHRERFARMAAFLDKNDLENTYDHGDGGASFDARMAEQTLPPSLRLWDGHDDGNMRYRISRLREQQAAADRRIDRAIQKNDALNKRLVASEKKNAALGQHLGVLEKRLAKAETRLTTTEKKVTGINRRLLVRIGPALRRRLRRSSKNISSR
;
A
#
# COMPACT_ATOMS: atom_id res chain seq x y z
N MET A 1 33.09 -5.02 13.39
CA MET A 1 31.67 -4.72 13.58
C MET A 1 30.94 -5.01 12.28
N LYS A 2 29.80 -5.71 12.32
CA LYS A 2 28.93 -6.02 11.17
C LYS A 2 28.19 -4.74 10.75
N ARG A 3 28.36 -4.32 9.50
CA ARG A 3 27.76 -3.12 8.91
C ARG A 3 26.40 -3.45 8.34
N ILE A 4 25.34 -3.03 9.02
CA ILE A 4 23.95 -3.36 8.67
C ILE A 4 23.33 -2.17 7.93
N LEU A 5 22.88 -2.40 6.70
CA LEU A 5 21.98 -1.47 6.02
C LEU A 5 20.55 -1.79 6.43
N LEU A 6 19.83 -0.85 7.02
CA LEU A 6 18.45 -1.04 7.45
C LEU A 6 17.47 -0.24 6.59
N ARG A 7 16.46 -0.91 6.04
CA ARG A 7 15.33 -0.24 5.40
C ARG A 7 14.47 0.49 6.43
N SER A 8 14.76 1.76 6.62
CA SER A 8 14.10 2.64 7.60
C SER A 8 14.17 4.08 7.10
N GLY A 9 13.17 4.90 7.45
CA GLY A 9 13.09 6.27 6.98
C GLY A 9 14.19 7.18 7.52
N LYS A 10 14.56 6.97 8.77
CA LYS A 10 15.62 7.67 9.49
C LYS A 10 16.24 6.74 10.54
N SER A 11 17.36 7.16 11.11
CA SER A 11 17.85 6.56 12.34
C SER A 11 17.01 7.07 13.53
N PRO A 12 16.73 6.25 14.56
CA PRO A 12 16.08 6.69 15.80
C PRO A 12 16.85 7.86 16.44
N PHE A 13 18.17 7.85 16.32
CA PHE A 13 19.06 8.88 16.87
C PHE A 13 19.14 10.17 16.05
N ARG A 14 18.32 10.29 15.00
CA ARG A 14 18.23 11.49 14.18
C ARG A 14 16.94 12.22 14.51
N ALA A 15 17.07 13.34 15.22
CA ALA A 15 16.00 14.32 15.36
C ALA A 15 15.82 15.09 14.04
N ALA A 16 14.76 14.78 13.31
CA ALA A 16 14.39 15.50 12.10
C ALA A 16 13.32 16.56 12.41
N GLU A 17 13.35 17.69 11.71
CA GLU A 17 12.34 18.74 11.84
C GLU A 17 11.05 18.35 11.09
N SER A 18 9.91 18.93 11.48
CA SER A 18 8.60 18.67 10.85
C SER A 18 8.62 18.89 9.34
N ALA A 19 9.25 19.97 8.86
CA ALA A 19 9.42 20.21 7.42
C ALA A 19 10.18 19.08 6.72
N GLU A 20 11.20 18.52 7.36
CA GLU A 20 11.99 17.43 6.80
C GLU A 20 11.16 16.14 6.68
N TYR A 21 10.43 15.78 7.74
CA TYR A 21 9.52 14.62 7.73
C TYR A 21 8.59 14.64 6.51
N LEU A 22 7.98 15.80 6.27
CA LEU A 22 7.06 16.01 5.16
C LEU A 22 7.77 16.04 3.81
N HIS A 23 8.92 16.72 3.73
CA HIS A 23 9.65 16.86 2.47
C HIS A 23 10.17 15.52 1.94
N GLN A 24 10.75 14.71 2.83
CA GLN A 24 11.42 13.48 2.47
C GLN A 24 10.53 12.24 2.59
N ASP A 25 9.36 12.37 3.23
CA ASP A 25 8.49 11.26 3.62
C ASP A 25 9.24 10.23 4.48
N LEU A 26 9.78 10.69 5.61
CA LEU A 26 10.54 9.84 6.53
C LEU A 26 9.67 8.76 7.19
N MET A 27 8.35 8.97 7.26
CA MET A 27 7.38 7.99 7.78
C MET A 27 6.93 6.97 6.71
N GLY A 28 7.25 7.17 5.43
CA GLY A 28 6.83 6.26 4.36
C GLY A 28 5.32 6.17 4.24
N THR A 29 4.69 7.33 4.21
CA THR A 29 3.25 7.58 4.21
C THR A 29 2.50 7.22 5.48
N ASN A 30 3.11 6.54 6.47
CA ASN A 30 2.43 6.12 7.69
C ASN A 30 3.34 6.05 8.94
N SER A 31 2.93 6.69 10.06
CA SER A 31 3.75 6.77 11.28
C SER A 31 4.07 5.41 11.90
N GLY A 32 3.20 4.40 11.70
CA GLY A 32 3.44 3.03 12.15
C GLY A 32 4.68 2.38 11.53
N ASN A 33 5.16 2.88 10.38
CA ASN A 33 6.41 2.39 9.78
C ASN A 33 7.65 2.76 10.60
N LEU A 34 7.61 3.89 11.28
CA LEU A 34 8.68 4.30 12.18
C LEU A 34 8.77 3.34 13.36
N LEU A 35 7.62 2.96 13.93
CA LEU A 35 7.57 2.10 15.12
C LEU A 35 8.26 0.74 14.91
N PHE A 36 7.94 0.02 13.83
CA PHE A 36 8.58 -1.27 13.58
C PHE A 36 10.02 -1.13 13.10
N SER A 37 10.39 -0.04 12.41
CA SER A 37 11.76 0.15 11.93
C SER A 37 12.71 0.57 13.07
N ASP A 38 12.27 1.41 13.99
CA ASP A 38 13.00 1.75 15.22
C ASP A 38 13.15 0.53 16.13
N SER A 39 12.12 -0.31 16.22
CA SER A 39 12.21 -1.57 16.98
C SER A 39 13.26 -2.52 16.39
N VAL A 40 13.36 -2.64 15.06
CA VAL A 40 14.44 -3.41 14.42
C VAL A 40 15.80 -2.73 14.61
N HIS A 41 15.85 -1.40 14.61
CA HIS A 41 17.09 -0.67 14.87
C HIS A 41 17.60 -0.95 16.30
N LYS A 42 16.73 -0.94 17.32
CA LYS A 42 17.08 -1.34 18.69
C LYS A 42 17.49 -2.81 18.74
N LEU A 43 16.67 -3.70 18.17
CA LEU A 43 16.89 -5.14 18.18
C LEU A 43 18.27 -5.52 17.64
N LEU A 44 18.75 -4.86 16.59
CA LEU A 44 20.04 -5.15 15.96
C LEU A 44 21.21 -4.32 16.52
N SER A 45 20.97 -3.44 17.51
CA SER A 45 22.02 -2.59 18.10
C SER A 45 22.85 -3.39 19.11
N THR A 46 23.96 -3.96 18.67
CA THR A 46 24.89 -4.74 19.49
C THR A 46 26.25 -4.03 19.56
N PRO A 47 27.12 -4.36 20.53
CA PRO A 47 28.49 -3.84 20.56
C PRO A 47 29.30 -4.16 19.28
N CYS A 48 28.85 -5.18 18.53
CA CYS A 48 29.50 -5.67 17.33
C CYS A 48 28.80 -5.22 16.04
N SER A 49 27.81 -4.34 16.07
CA SER A 49 27.09 -3.88 14.88
C SER A 49 27.10 -2.36 14.70
N THR A 50 26.99 -1.93 13.44
CA THR A 50 26.72 -0.53 13.10
C THR A 50 25.57 -0.48 12.10
N ILE A 51 24.53 0.28 12.40
CA ILE A 51 23.29 0.31 11.61
C ILE A 51 23.17 1.65 10.89
N THR A 52 22.89 1.58 9.58
CA THR A 52 22.65 2.76 8.74
C THR A 52 21.28 2.66 8.08
N SER A 53 20.44 3.69 8.25
CA SER A 53 19.17 3.83 7.56
C SER A 53 19.37 4.23 6.09
N ASN A 54 18.67 3.58 5.16
CA ASN A 54 18.76 3.90 3.72
C ASN A 54 17.57 4.67 3.14
N GLY A 55 16.64 5.11 3.98
CA GLY A 55 15.36 5.69 3.56
C GLY A 55 14.34 4.62 3.15
N ILE A 56 13.07 5.01 3.05
CA ILE A 56 11.98 4.07 2.71
C ILE A 56 11.89 3.81 1.20
N LYS A 57 12.34 4.77 0.38
CA LYS A 57 12.31 4.69 -1.08
C LYS A 57 13.47 3.84 -1.59
N THR A 58 13.13 2.81 -2.35
CA THR A 58 14.12 1.95 -3.00
C THR A 58 14.69 2.60 -4.26
N ASN A 59 16.02 2.78 -4.29
CA ASN A 59 16.77 3.05 -5.52
C ASN A 59 17.36 1.74 -6.06
N PRO A 60 16.85 1.18 -7.18
CA PRO A 60 17.31 -0.09 -7.72
C PRO A 60 18.44 0.05 -8.75
N SER A 61 19.15 1.18 -8.79
CA SER A 61 20.25 1.39 -9.74
C SER A 61 21.43 0.47 -9.44
N ALA A 62 22.16 0.07 -10.49
CA ALA A 62 23.36 -0.75 -10.37
C ALA A 62 24.45 -0.05 -9.54
N GLU A 63 24.57 1.28 -9.67
CA GLU A 63 25.46 2.10 -8.84
C GLU A 63 25.13 1.95 -7.36
N ARG A 64 23.84 2.07 -6.98
CA ARG A 64 23.43 1.92 -5.59
C ARG A 64 23.64 0.50 -5.10
N ALA A 65 23.35 -0.51 -5.91
CA ALA A 65 23.60 -1.91 -5.56
C ALA A 65 25.11 -2.18 -5.33
N GLY A 66 25.98 -1.66 -6.21
CA GLY A 66 27.44 -1.75 -6.06
C GLY A 66 27.93 -1.10 -4.77
N GLN A 67 27.46 0.12 -4.49
CA GLN A 67 27.76 0.80 -3.23
C GLN A 67 27.33 -0.02 -2.00
N ILE A 68 26.13 -0.61 -2.03
CA ILE A 68 25.62 -1.43 -0.92
C ILE A 68 26.51 -2.66 -0.69
N ASN A 69 26.91 -3.33 -1.77
CA ASN A 69 27.77 -4.53 -1.69
C ASN A 69 29.18 -4.23 -1.15
N GLU A 70 29.70 -3.02 -1.36
CA GLU A 70 31.01 -2.60 -0.85
C GLU A 70 30.94 -2.12 0.62
N GLU A 71 29.90 -1.36 0.96
CA GLU A 71 29.81 -0.64 2.23
C GLU A 71 29.15 -1.43 3.37
N TYR A 72 28.38 -2.48 3.08
CA TYR A 72 27.58 -3.20 4.07
C TYR A 72 27.83 -4.70 4.01
N ASP A 73 27.59 -5.37 5.13
CA ASP A 73 27.76 -6.81 5.27
C ASP A 73 26.41 -7.55 5.21
N VAL A 74 25.30 -6.85 5.44
CA VAL A 74 23.93 -7.38 5.33
C VAL A 74 22.93 -6.26 5.08
N PHE A 75 21.91 -6.53 4.28
CA PHE A 75 20.76 -5.64 4.11
C PHE A 75 19.53 -6.20 4.82
N VAL A 76 19.01 -5.46 5.81
CA VAL A 76 17.84 -5.84 6.59
C VAL A 76 16.64 -4.99 6.16
N ALA A 77 15.54 -5.66 5.82
CA ALA A 77 14.33 -5.03 5.30
C ALA A 77 13.11 -5.35 6.16
N PRO A 78 12.82 -4.57 7.21
CA PRO A 78 11.52 -4.63 7.85
C PRO A 78 10.44 -4.14 6.89
N LEU A 79 9.38 -4.93 6.78
CA LEU A 79 8.24 -4.67 5.92
C LEU A 79 6.94 -4.67 6.74
N ALA A 80 5.87 -4.30 6.05
CA ALA A 80 4.52 -4.41 6.57
C ALA A 80 3.68 -5.22 5.58
N ASN A 81 2.50 -4.72 5.25
CA ASN A 81 1.57 -5.22 4.24
C ASN A 81 2.09 -5.10 2.79
N ALA A 82 3.32 -5.51 2.50
CA ALA A 82 3.95 -5.29 1.19
C ALA A 82 3.29 -6.10 0.06
N PHE A 83 2.57 -7.19 0.35
CA PHE A 83 1.78 -7.91 -0.65
C PHE A 83 0.38 -7.32 -0.71
N ARG A 84 0.30 -6.18 -1.40
CA ARG A 84 -0.94 -5.48 -1.77
C ARG A 84 -0.79 -4.85 -3.16
N PRO A 85 -1.86 -4.79 -3.99
CA PRO A 85 -1.77 -4.29 -5.36
C PRO A 85 -1.08 -2.93 -5.51
N ASP A 86 -1.41 -1.96 -4.65
CA ASP A 86 -0.85 -0.60 -4.71
C ASP A 86 0.66 -0.53 -4.44
N PHE A 87 1.20 -1.53 -3.73
CA PHE A 87 2.63 -1.59 -3.41
C PHE A 87 3.44 -2.37 -4.45
N ARG A 88 2.80 -2.99 -5.46
CA ARG A 88 3.44 -3.86 -6.44
C ARG A 88 4.65 -3.22 -7.11
N ALA A 89 4.55 -1.96 -7.55
CA ALA A 89 5.66 -1.27 -8.22
C ALA A 89 6.85 -1.02 -7.26
N SER A 90 6.60 -0.80 -5.98
CA SER A 90 7.65 -0.69 -4.96
C SER A 90 8.28 -2.04 -4.67
N LEU A 91 7.48 -3.11 -4.62
CA LEU A 91 7.95 -4.48 -4.47
C LEU A 91 8.88 -4.87 -5.63
N ASP A 92 8.49 -4.60 -6.88
CA ASP A 92 9.30 -4.91 -8.06
C ASP A 92 10.64 -4.15 -8.09
N ARG A 93 10.67 -2.91 -7.59
CA ARG A 93 11.91 -2.14 -7.39
C ARG A 93 12.79 -2.77 -6.31
N LEU A 94 12.19 -3.20 -5.20
CA LEU A 94 12.90 -3.87 -4.12
C LEU A 94 13.50 -5.20 -4.59
N SER A 95 12.73 -6.03 -5.30
CA SER A 95 13.25 -7.28 -5.90
C SER A 95 14.41 -7.01 -6.84
N ARG A 96 14.30 -5.99 -7.71
CA ARG A 96 15.40 -5.62 -8.62
C ARG A 96 16.67 -5.21 -7.87
N LEU A 97 16.54 -4.50 -6.74
CA LEU A 97 17.70 -4.17 -5.92
C LEU A 97 18.32 -5.45 -5.33
N ILE A 98 17.50 -6.29 -4.69
CA ILE A 98 17.94 -7.52 -4.01
C ILE A 98 18.67 -8.47 -4.96
N GLU A 99 18.15 -8.66 -6.18
CA GLU A 99 18.78 -9.49 -7.23
C GLU A 99 20.21 -9.05 -7.58
N GLN A 100 20.55 -7.76 -7.38
CA GLN A 100 21.88 -7.21 -7.65
C GLN A 100 22.82 -7.26 -6.43
N LEU A 101 22.31 -7.63 -5.24
CA LEU A 101 23.11 -7.67 -4.02
C LEU A 101 23.90 -8.99 -3.92
N THR A 102 25.16 -8.88 -3.53
CA THR A 102 26.04 -10.02 -3.24
C THR A 102 26.08 -10.37 -1.76
N ILE A 103 25.54 -9.50 -0.91
CA ILE A 103 25.43 -9.66 0.55
C ILE A 103 24.10 -10.34 0.95
N PRO A 104 24.01 -10.92 2.15
CA PRO A 104 22.76 -11.43 2.70
C PRO A 104 21.65 -10.36 2.77
N VAL A 105 20.40 -10.80 2.61
CA VAL A 105 19.22 -9.95 2.67
C VAL A 105 18.17 -10.59 3.58
N VAL A 106 17.86 -9.95 4.72
CA VAL A 106 16.93 -10.50 5.71
C VAL A 106 15.66 -9.66 5.76
N VAL A 107 14.51 -10.30 5.54
CA VAL A 107 13.19 -9.64 5.55
C VAL A 107 12.48 -9.93 6.87
N LEU A 108 12.06 -8.88 7.58
CA LEU A 108 11.32 -9.00 8.84
C LEU A 108 9.86 -8.56 8.67
N GLY A 109 8.94 -9.46 9.01
CA GLY A 109 7.53 -9.15 9.19
C GLY A 109 6.85 -8.65 7.92
N VAL A 110 7.08 -9.30 6.77
CA VAL A 110 6.27 -9.03 5.56
C VAL A 110 4.88 -9.64 5.69
N GLY A 111 3.87 -8.97 5.14
CA GLY A 111 2.46 -9.32 5.28
C GLY A 111 1.68 -9.18 3.98
N ALA A 112 0.68 -10.04 3.82
CA ALA A 112 -0.36 -9.93 2.81
C ALA A 112 -1.51 -9.05 3.29
N GLN A 113 -2.18 -8.37 2.36
CA GLN A 113 -3.38 -7.60 2.65
C GLN A 113 -4.50 -7.94 1.67
N VAL A 114 -5.53 -8.54 2.24
CA VAL A 114 -6.81 -8.94 1.62
C VAL A 114 -7.98 -8.58 2.55
N GLY A 115 -9.21 -8.93 2.16
CA GLY A 115 -10.38 -8.80 3.02
C GLY A 115 -10.26 -9.58 4.33
N ALA A 116 -11.15 -9.29 5.29
CA ALA A 116 -11.16 -9.99 6.59
C ALA A 116 -11.53 -11.50 6.47
N ASP A 117 -12.09 -11.89 5.33
CA ASP A 117 -12.38 -13.28 4.92
C ASP A 117 -11.14 -14.08 4.49
N TYR A 118 -9.99 -13.42 4.40
CA TYR A 118 -8.69 -14.01 4.03
C TYR A 118 -8.65 -14.55 2.59
N ASP A 119 -9.51 -14.04 1.70
CA ASP A 119 -9.50 -14.40 0.29
C ASP A 119 -8.27 -13.84 -0.43
N THR A 120 -7.36 -14.72 -0.83
CA THR A 120 -6.12 -14.36 -1.54
C THR A 120 -6.28 -14.14 -3.04
N ASP A 121 -7.47 -14.32 -3.61
CA ASP A 121 -7.71 -14.11 -5.05
C ASP A 121 -7.42 -12.67 -5.48
N ALA A 122 -7.62 -11.70 -4.58
CA ALA A 122 -7.26 -10.30 -4.80
C ALA A 122 -5.75 -10.09 -5.05
N LEU A 123 -4.90 -11.06 -4.67
CA LEU A 123 -3.45 -11.03 -4.87
C LEU A 123 -3.00 -11.76 -6.14
N LEU A 124 -3.89 -12.39 -6.90
CA LEU A 124 -3.55 -13.04 -8.18
C LEU A 124 -2.80 -12.11 -9.15
N PRO A 125 -3.19 -10.83 -9.35
CA PRO A 125 -2.50 -9.94 -10.26
C PRO A 125 -1.06 -9.60 -9.87
N MET A 126 -0.66 -9.87 -8.62
CA MET A 126 0.69 -9.63 -8.12
C MET A 126 1.48 -10.90 -7.80
N ALA A 127 0.91 -12.09 -8.04
CA ALA A 127 1.54 -13.37 -7.71
C ALA A 127 2.96 -13.50 -8.30
N ASP A 128 3.18 -13.07 -9.54
CA ASP A 128 4.51 -13.11 -10.17
C ASP A 128 5.51 -12.16 -9.50
N SER A 129 5.06 -10.96 -9.12
CA SER A 129 5.89 -10.00 -8.38
C SER A 129 6.26 -10.52 -6.99
N VAL A 130 5.32 -11.17 -6.30
CA VAL A 130 5.55 -11.81 -5.00
C VAL A 130 6.51 -12.99 -5.13
N LYS A 131 6.32 -13.87 -6.12
CA LYS A 131 7.24 -14.98 -6.39
C LYS A 131 8.65 -14.49 -6.65
N ARG A 132 8.80 -13.51 -7.53
CA ARG A 132 10.11 -12.90 -7.83
C ARG A 132 10.77 -12.31 -6.58
N PHE A 133 10.00 -11.59 -5.76
CA PHE A 133 10.50 -11.06 -4.48
C PHE A 133 10.96 -12.17 -3.53
N ALA A 134 10.11 -13.17 -3.30
CA ALA A 134 10.41 -14.26 -2.38
C ALA A 134 11.63 -15.10 -2.83
N SER A 135 11.73 -15.42 -4.13
CA SER A 135 12.91 -16.06 -4.69
C SER A 135 14.17 -15.24 -4.47
N ALA A 136 14.15 -13.94 -4.79
CA ALA A 136 15.31 -13.07 -4.64
C ALA A 136 15.78 -12.96 -3.18
N VAL A 137 14.86 -12.98 -2.21
CA VAL A 137 15.19 -12.98 -0.78
C VAL A 137 15.77 -14.32 -0.35
N LEU A 138 15.15 -15.44 -0.73
CA LEU A 138 15.58 -16.79 -0.32
C LEU A 138 16.90 -17.23 -0.95
N GLU A 139 17.34 -16.61 -2.04
CA GLU A 139 18.71 -16.76 -2.54
C GLU A 139 19.77 -16.14 -1.60
N LYS A 140 19.35 -15.29 -0.66
CA LYS A 140 20.22 -14.46 0.22
C LYS A 140 19.91 -14.61 1.71
N SER A 141 18.93 -15.44 2.07
CA SER A 141 18.36 -15.56 3.41
C SER A 141 18.02 -17.03 3.68
N ALA A 142 18.17 -17.50 4.91
CA ALA A 142 17.77 -18.85 5.30
C ALA A 142 16.24 -19.00 5.33
N SER A 143 15.51 -17.90 5.51
CA SER A 143 14.04 -17.86 5.47
C SER A 143 13.51 -16.44 5.31
N ILE A 144 12.19 -16.31 5.06
CA ILE A 144 11.46 -15.04 5.09
C ILE A 144 10.64 -14.93 6.37
N GLY A 145 10.82 -13.85 7.13
CA GLY A 145 10.01 -13.54 8.29
C GLY A 145 8.67 -12.91 7.90
N VAL A 146 7.55 -13.53 8.29
CA VAL A 146 6.18 -13.07 7.99
C VAL A 146 5.40 -12.67 9.24
N ARG A 147 4.36 -11.85 9.05
CA ARG A 147 3.52 -11.30 10.13
C ARG A 147 2.55 -12.30 10.77
N GLY A 148 2.18 -13.38 10.08
CA GLY A 148 1.23 -14.35 10.59
C GLY A 148 0.95 -15.49 9.62
N GLU A 149 -0.02 -16.31 9.99
CA GLU A 149 -0.40 -17.56 9.33
C GLU A 149 -0.99 -17.33 7.94
N LEU A 150 -1.73 -16.24 7.71
CA LEU A 150 -2.31 -15.93 6.42
C LEU A 150 -1.20 -15.71 5.38
N THR A 151 -0.22 -14.87 5.72
CA THR A 151 0.91 -14.56 4.84
C THR A 151 1.78 -15.80 4.62
N ALA A 152 2.00 -16.60 5.67
CA ALA A 152 2.70 -17.88 5.54
C ALA A 152 1.97 -18.84 4.61
N SER A 153 0.65 -18.98 4.76
CA SER A 153 -0.19 -19.83 3.90
C SER A 153 -0.16 -19.37 2.45
N TYR A 154 -0.23 -18.05 2.21
CA TYR A 154 -0.13 -17.48 0.87
C TYR A 154 1.21 -17.81 0.20
N LEU A 155 2.35 -17.60 0.88
CA LEU A 155 3.66 -17.96 0.33
C LEU A 155 3.83 -19.47 0.12
N ASN A 156 3.30 -20.29 1.03
CA ASN A 156 3.24 -21.75 0.87
C ASN A 156 2.44 -22.16 -0.38
N GLY A 157 1.30 -21.51 -0.64
CA GLY A 157 0.49 -21.73 -1.84
C GLY A 157 1.21 -21.35 -3.13
N LEU A 158 2.16 -20.41 -3.07
CA LEU A 158 3.03 -20.04 -4.19
C LEU A 158 4.26 -20.96 -4.35
N GLY A 159 4.48 -21.89 -3.42
CA GLY A 159 5.55 -22.89 -3.48
C GLY A 159 6.75 -22.64 -2.55
N PHE A 160 6.72 -21.61 -1.70
CA PHE A 160 7.82 -21.30 -0.78
C PHE A 160 7.60 -21.94 0.59
N ARG A 161 8.61 -22.64 1.10
CA ARG A 161 8.54 -23.37 2.39
C ARG A 161 9.41 -22.76 3.49
N ASP A 162 10.47 -22.04 3.11
CA ASP A 162 11.39 -21.37 4.04
C ASP A 162 10.79 -20.05 4.56
N VAL A 163 9.70 -20.19 5.31
CA VAL A 163 8.91 -19.07 5.83
C VAL A 163 8.72 -19.25 7.33
N ASP A 164 9.13 -18.25 8.11
CA ASP A 164 9.01 -18.26 9.57
C ASP A 164 8.01 -17.19 10.03
N ILE A 165 7.04 -17.58 10.86
CA ILE A 165 6.05 -16.65 11.42
C ILE A 165 6.64 -15.97 12.65
N ILE A 166 6.95 -14.68 12.52
CA ILE A 166 7.63 -13.88 13.55
C ILE A 166 6.82 -12.67 14.02
N GLY A 167 5.70 -12.37 13.36
CA GLY A 167 4.90 -11.20 13.70
C GLY A 167 5.51 -9.88 13.22
N CYS A 168 5.16 -8.79 13.91
CA CYS A 168 5.68 -7.46 13.66
C CYS A 168 6.76 -7.13 14.71
N PRO A 169 7.96 -6.70 14.31
CA PRO A 169 9.04 -6.36 15.24
C PRO A 169 8.69 -5.29 16.27
N SER A 170 7.66 -4.46 16.01
CA SER A 170 7.21 -3.43 16.95
C SER A 170 6.80 -3.98 18.31
N MET A 171 6.36 -5.23 18.40
CA MET A 171 5.99 -5.85 19.67
C MET A 171 7.20 -6.14 20.57
N PHE A 172 8.42 -6.14 20.04
CA PHE A 172 9.63 -6.57 20.74
C PHE A 172 10.59 -5.42 21.10
N LEU A 173 10.06 -4.19 21.20
CA LEU A 173 10.83 -3.01 21.59
C LEU A 173 11.48 -3.14 22.99
N TYR A 174 10.94 -4.00 23.86
CA TYR A 174 11.46 -4.30 25.20
C TYR A 174 11.85 -5.79 25.37
N GLY A 175 12.19 -6.46 24.26
CA GLY A 175 12.67 -7.83 24.26
C GLY A 175 11.58 -8.84 24.61
N ASP A 176 11.92 -9.78 25.50
CA ASP A 176 11.01 -10.83 25.99
C ASP A 176 10.04 -10.34 27.07
N THR A 177 10.16 -9.07 27.48
CA THR A 177 9.26 -8.41 28.43
C THR A 177 8.32 -7.44 27.72
N PHE A 178 7.23 -7.11 28.40
CA PHE A 178 6.24 -6.14 27.94
C PHE A 178 5.90 -5.21 29.10
N PRO A 179 5.63 -3.91 28.86
CA PRO A 179 5.25 -2.98 29.92
C PRO A 179 4.01 -3.46 30.68
N GLU A 180 3.97 -3.16 31.97
CA GLU A 180 2.77 -3.35 32.77
C GLU A 180 1.66 -2.41 32.25
N LEU A 181 0.49 -2.98 31.99
CA LEU A 181 -0.66 -2.21 31.53
C LEU A 181 -1.33 -1.54 32.72
N ARG A 182 -1.56 -0.24 32.60
CA ARG A 182 -2.28 0.54 33.59
C ARG A 182 -3.75 0.13 33.61
N GLU A 183 -4.32 0.08 34.81
CA GLU A 183 -5.77 0.00 34.97
C GLU A 183 -6.37 1.42 34.88
N PRO A 184 -7.29 1.69 33.93
CA PRO A 184 -7.83 3.03 33.70
C PRO A 184 -8.81 3.49 34.79
N GLY A 185 -9.16 2.63 35.75
CA GLY A 185 -10.20 2.93 36.74
C GLY A 185 -11.58 3.08 36.10
N ILE A 186 -12.35 4.08 36.54
CA ILE A 186 -13.68 4.38 35.99
C ILE A 186 -13.54 5.36 34.83
N PHE A 187 -14.12 5.01 33.68
CA PHE A 187 -14.23 5.92 32.54
C PHE A 187 -15.20 7.06 32.89
N ALA A 188 -14.67 8.27 32.94
CA ALA A 188 -15.38 9.51 33.26
C ALA A 188 -15.15 10.54 32.14
N PRO A 189 -15.93 11.64 32.08
CA PRO A 189 -15.78 12.63 31.02
C PRO A 189 -14.37 13.24 30.89
N ASP A 190 -13.60 13.28 31.97
CA ASP A 190 -12.22 13.77 32.00
C ASP A 190 -11.17 12.69 31.67
N SER A 191 -11.56 11.43 31.48
CA SER A 191 -10.66 10.36 31.03
C SER A 191 -10.00 10.71 29.70
N ARG A 192 -8.72 10.37 29.59
CA ARG A 192 -7.88 10.64 28.41
C ARG A 192 -7.96 9.47 27.45
N ILE A 193 -8.61 9.71 26.31
CA ILE A 193 -8.90 8.67 25.30
C ILE A 193 -8.11 8.95 24.02
N ALA A 194 -7.32 7.96 23.60
CA ALA A 194 -6.59 8.02 22.34
C ALA A 194 -7.32 7.24 21.23
N LEU A 195 -7.67 7.92 20.15
CA LEU A 195 -8.26 7.32 18.95
C LEU A 195 -7.21 7.17 17.86
N ASN A 196 -7.31 6.09 17.09
CA ASN A 196 -6.50 5.92 15.88
C ASN A 196 -7.34 5.27 14.76
N LEU A 197 -7.58 5.96 13.66
CA LEU A 197 -8.57 5.57 12.67
C LEU A 197 -7.95 5.59 11.27
N SER A 198 -8.50 4.77 10.38
CA SER A 198 -8.06 4.61 9.01
C SER A 198 -9.19 5.04 8.08
N PRO A 199 -8.93 5.92 7.09
CA PRO A 199 -9.88 6.20 6.03
C PRO A 199 -10.31 4.92 5.28
N ASP A 200 -9.40 3.95 5.14
CA ASP A 200 -9.68 2.64 4.51
C ASP A 200 -10.73 1.81 5.27
N ALA A 201 -11.04 2.17 6.52
CA ALA A 201 -12.05 1.50 7.34
C ALA A 201 -13.46 2.08 7.17
N ILE A 202 -13.61 3.25 6.53
CA ILE A 202 -14.91 3.91 6.29
C ILE A 202 -15.89 3.00 5.54
N PRO A 203 -15.49 2.23 4.50
CA PRO A 203 -16.43 1.34 3.81
C PRO A 203 -16.83 0.09 4.62
N VAL A 204 -16.14 -0.19 5.73
CA VAL A 204 -16.27 -1.44 6.50
C VAL A 204 -17.13 -1.25 7.75
N GLY A 205 -17.09 -0.07 8.37
CA GLY A 205 -17.94 0.26 9.52
C GLY A 205 -17.90 1.75 9.87
N ASP A 206 -18.73 2.16 10.82
CA ASP A 206 -18.98 3.58 11.12
C ASP A 206 -17.89 4.21 12.03
N VAL A 207 -16.66 4.31 11.49
CA VAL A 207 -15.52 4.93 12.17
C VAL A 207 -15.73 6.43 12.44
N ALA A 208 -16.53 7.12 11.62
CA ALA A 208 -16.89 8.51 11.81
C ALA A 208 -17.81 8.66 13.04
N GLY A 209 -18.84 7.82 13.14
CA GLY A 209 -19.73 7.74 14.30
C GLY A 209 -18.99 7.40 15.59
N ILE A 210 -18.06 6.44 15.54
CA ILE A 210 -17.21 6.08 16.70
C ILE A 210 -16.38 7.28 17.17
N ALA A 211 -15.75 8.01 16.24
CA ALA A 211 -14.98 9.21 16.56
C ALA A 211 -15.86 10.32 17.17
N ALA A 212 -17.03 10.57 16.57
CA ALA A 212 -17.98 11.55 17.05
C ALA A 212 -18.52 11.18 18.44
N HIS A 213 -18.81 9.90 18.68
CA HIS A 213 -19.30 9.42 19.97
C HIS A 213 -18.24 9.63 21.07
N ALA A 214 -16.99 9.26 20.81
CA ALA A 214 -15.90 9.52 21.75
C ALA A 214 -15.76 11.02 22.06
N GLN A 215 -15.74 11.85 21.01
CA GLN A 215 -15.62 13.31 21.13
C GLN A 215 -16.75 13.95 21.96
N GLN A 216 -17.97 13.39 21.87
CA GLN A 216 -19.13 13.89 22.61
C GLN A 216 -19.13 13.50 24.09
N ASN A 217 -18.52 12.37 24.45
CA ASN A 217 -18.60 11.83 25.82
C ASN A 217 -17.34 12.08 26.64
N PHE A 218 -16.21 12.38 26.00
CA PHE A 218 -14.93 12.61 26.66
C PHE A 218 -14.34 13.97 26.27
N GLU A 219 -13.96 14.76 27.27
CA GLU A 219 -13.33 16.07 27.12
C GLU A 219 -11.92 15.91 26.52
N ASN A 220 -11.17 14.92 27.01
CA ASN A 220 -9.76 14.69 26.71
C ASN A 220 -9.52 13.62 25.63
N VAL A 221 -10.21 13.73 24.50
CA VAL A 221 -9.97 12.86 23.32
C VAL A 221 -8.84 13.42 22.47
N THR A 222 -7.92 12.56 22.03
CA THR A 222 -6.97 12.87 20.97
C THR A 222 -7.05 11.84 19.86
N TYR A 223 -7.27 12.31 18.63
CA TYR A 223 -7.15 11.52 17.42
C TYR A 223 -5.70 11.54 16.93
N TYR A 224 -4.99 10.43 17.15
CA TYR A 224 -3.69 10.16 16.58
C TYR A 224 -3.85 9.67 15.13
N ALA A 225 -3.92 10.63 14.23
CA ALA A 225 -3.83 10.40 12.80
C ALA A 225 -2.43 9.90 12.45
N GLN A 226 -2.30 9.15 11.35
CA GLN A 226 -1.06 8.42 11.07
C GLN A 226 -0.61 8.52 9.62
N ASN A 227 -1.38 9.13 8.71
CA ASN A 227 -0.94 9.25 7.33
C ASN A 227 -0.13 10.53 7.12
N LEU A 228 0.74 10.51 6.11
CA LEU A 228 1.46 11.70 5.67
C LEU A 228 0.51 12.83 5.27
N VAL A 229 -0.62 12.53 4.64
CA VAL A 229 -1.61 13.54 4.24
C VAL A 229 -2.26 14.23 5.45
N ASP A 230 -2.39 13.53 6.58
CA ASP A 230 -2.88 14.13 7.83
C ASP A 230 -1.82 15.10 8.39
N ALA A 231 -0.55 14.73 8.29
CA ALA A 231 0.56 15.58 8.72
C ALA A 231 0.68 16.82 7.82
N GLU A 232 0.51 16.64 6.51
CA GLU A 232 0.44 17.74 5.55
C GLU A 232 -0.71 18.68 5.90
N LEU A 233 -1.91 18.16 6.20
CA LEU A 233 -3.04 18.99 6.61
C LEU A 233 -2.76 19.79 7.88
N LEU A 234 -2.17 19.19 8.91
CA LEU A 234 -1.79 19.90 10.15
C LEU A 234 -0.71 20.96 9.90
N PHE A 235 0.21 20.71 8.98
CA PHE A 235 1.34 21.59 8.71
C PHE A 235 0.99 22.74 7.76
N TRP A 236 0.23 22.47 6.70
CA TRP A 236 -0.09 23.42 5.62
C TRP A 236 -1.46 24.08 5.78
N GLY A 237 -2.39 23.37 6.42
CA GLY A 237 -3.81 23.70 6.43
C GLY A 237 -4.52 23.42 5.11
N ASP A 238 -5.82 23.72 5.10
CA ASP A 238 -6.67 23.73 3.91
C ASP A 238 -7.63 24.94 3.98
N THR A 239 -8.54 25.07 3.00
CA THR A 239 -9.55 26.14 2.96
C THR A 239 -10.97 25.62 3.25
N SER A 240 -11.11 24.45 3.87
CA SER A 240 -12.40 23.78 4.08
C SER A 240 -13.30 24.59 5.02
N ARG A 241 -12.71 25.28 6.01
CA ARG A 241 -13.42 26.11 6.98
C ARG A 241 -14.10 27.30 6.32
N GLU A 242 -13.39 27.99 5.44
CA GLU A 242 -13.88 29.18 4.74
C GLU A 242 -14.86 28.80 3.62
N ALA A 243 -14.65 27.65 2.98
CA ALA A 243 -15.55 27.14 1.95
C ALA A 243 -16.87 26.59 2.53
N GLY A 244 -16.95 26.36 3.85
CA GLY A 244 -18.11 25.73 4.48
C GLY A 244 -18.29 24.26 4.06
N HIS A 245 -17.23 23.60 3.62
CA HIS A 245 -17.25 22.17 3.31
C HIS A 245 -17.14 21.37 4.61
N GLU A 246 -17.99 20.37 4.79
CA GLU A 246 -17.95 19.49 5.96
C GLU A 246 -17.78 18.03 5.54
N ASP A 247 -17.10 17.26 6.38
CA ASP A 247 -16.92 15.82 6.23
C ASP A 247 -17.21 15.19 7.59
N SER A 248 -17.80 14.00 7.57
CA SER A 248 -18.08 13.22 8.78
C SER A 248 -16.82 12.61 9.41
N PHE A 249 -15.76 12.43 8.63
CA PHE A 249 -14.48 11.89 9.08
C PHE A 249 -13.43 13.00 9.13
N PRO A 250 -12.46 12.97 10.07
CA PRO A 250 -11.43 14.00 10.21
C PRO A 250 -10.40 13.97 9.07
N LEU A 251 -10.78 14.49 7.89
CA LEU A 251 -9.91 14.64 6.71
C LEU A 251 -9.65 16.10 6.32
N GLN A 252 -10.27 17.07 7.00
CA GLN A 252 -10.18 18.48 6.66
C GLN A 252 -10.36 19.37 7.89
N LEU A 253 -9.85 20.60 7.84
CA LEU A 253 -9.82 21.52 9.00
C LEU A 253 -11.21 21.93 9.51
N SER A 254 -12.24 21.83 8.69
CA SER A 254 -13.62 22.09 9.09
C SER A 254 -14.18 21.05 10.05
N HIS A 255 -13.59 19.86 10.14
CA HIS A 255 -14.09 18.80 11.01
C HIS A 255 -13.93 19.18 12.51
N PRO A 256 -14.89 18.85 13.39
CA PRO A 256 -14.87 19.24 14.80
C PRO A 256 -13.58 18.87 15.57
N LEU A 257 -12.99 17.69 15.31
CA LEU A 257 -11.73 17.30 15.94
C LEU A 257 -10.56 18.26 15.61
N PHE A 258 -10.49 18.80 14.38
CA PHE A 258 -9.47 19.80 14.05
C PHE A 258 -9.80 21.16 14.66
N ARG A 259 -11.08 21.59 14.62
CA ARG A 259 -11.52 22.85 15.24
C ARG A 259 -11.26 22.90 16.76
N GLN A 260 -11.26 21.75 17.42
CA GLN A 260 -10.99 21.60 18.85
C GLN A 260 -9.52 21.24 19.15
N GLU A 261 -8.63 21.26 18.15
CA GLU A 261 -7.20 20.95 18.32
C GLU A 261 -6.93 19.54 18.88
N LYS A 262 -7.85 18.60 18.63
CA LYS A 262 -7.80 17.22 19.13
C LYS A 262 -7.07 16.25 18.18
N VAL A 263 -6.36 16.74 17.17
CA VAL A 263 -5.66 15.89 16.18
C VAL A 263 -4.15 16.01 16.36
N ALA A 264 -3.45 14.88 16.29
CA ALA A 264 -1.99 14.82 16.27
C ALA A 264 -1.51 13.83 15.20
N VAL A 265 -0.33 14.06 14.64
CA VAL A 265 0.38 13.04 13.85
C VAL A 265 1.75 12.75 14.49
N PRO A 266 1.99 11.51 14.94
CA PRO A 266 3.28 11.10 15.47
C PRO A 266 4.38 11.22 14.41
N LEU A 267 5.44 11.97 14.75
CA LEU A 267 6.64 12.07 13.91
C LEU A 267 7.76 11.15 14.40
N ASP A 268 7.79 10.79 15.69
CA ASP A 268 8.81 9.93 16.27
C ASP A 268 8.20 8.86 17.20
N PRO A 269 8.61 7.57 17.10
CA PRO A 269 8.08 6.52 17.96
C PRO A 269 8.29 6.75 19.45
N LYS A 270 9.45 7.29 19.88
CA LYS A 270 9.72 7.52 21.31
C LYS A 270 8.76 8.55 21.86
N THR A 271 8.67 9.72 21.21
CA THR A 271 7.76 10.77 21.67
C THR A 271 6.30 10.31 21.63
N TRP A 272 5.93 9.52 20.64
CA TRP A 272 4.57 8.96 20.55
C TRP A 272 4.22 8.05 21.72
N ILE A 273 5.12 7.13 22.07
CA ILE A 273 4.96 6.23 23.21
C ILE A 273 4.91 7.05 24.51
N ASP A 274 5.83 8.01 24.69
CA ASP A 274 5.86 8.86 25.89
C ASP A 274 4.56 9.67 26.06
N GLU A 275 4.01 10.22 24.97
CA GLU A 275 2.72 10.91 24.99
C GLU A 275 1.57 9.96 25.36
N LEU A 276 1.54 8.77 24.76
CA LEU A 276 0.49 7.79 24.99
C LEU A 276 0.47 7.25 26.43
N ALA A 277 1.62 7.20 27.13
CA ALA A 277 1.70 6.76 28.52
C ALA A 277 0.82 7.60 29.48
N GLY A 278 0.47 8.82 29.06
CA GLY A 278 -0.42 9.73 29.77
C GLY A 278 -1.92 9.49 29.53
N TYR A 279 -2.31 8.51 28.73
CA TYR A 279 -3.71 8.18 28.40
C TYR A 279 -4.21 6.98 29.19
N ASP A 280 -5.52 6.96 29.45
CA ASP A 280 -6.19 5.90 30.20
C ASP A 280 -6.53 4.72 29.29
N PHE A 281 -6.93 4.99 28.05
CA PHE A 281 -7.28 3.95 27.09
C PHE A 281 -7.05 4.40 25.65
N ALA A 282 -6.66 3.46 24.79
CA ALA A 282 -6.55 3.69 23.35
C ALA A 282 -7.37 2.67 22.56
N TYR A 283 -7.98 3.09 21.46
CA TYR A 283 -8.63 2.13 20.55
C TYR A 283 -8.74 2.68 19.14
N GLY A 284 -8.86 1.75 18.19
CA GLY A 284 -9.09 2.14 16.81
C GLY A 284 -8.58 1.16 15.77
N THR A 285 -8.71 1.52 14.49
CA THR A 285 -8.47 0.64 13.35
C THR A 285 -7.01 0.61 12.88
N ARG A 286 -6.12 1.40 13.48
CA ARG A 286 -4.69 1.42 13.15
C ARG A 286 -3.90 0.58 14.15
N ILE A 287 -3.49 -0.62 13.73
CA ILE A 287 -2.77 -1.55 14.61
C ILE A 287 -1.56 -0.93 15.31
N HIS A 288 -0.71 -0.17 14.60
CA HIS A 288 0.47 0.44 15.24
C HIS A 288 0.11 1.58 16.22
N GLY A 289 -1.07 2.19 16.11
CA GLY A 289 -1.55 3.13 17.12
C GLY A 289 -1.88 2.46 18.44
N ASN A 290 -2.52 1.28 18.36
CA ASN A 290 -2.80 0.47 19.54
C ASN A 290 -1.52 -0.17 20.09
N ILE A 291 -0.60 -0.64 19.23
CA ILE A 291 0.71 -1.16 19.67
C ILE A 291 1.52 -0.07 20.38
N ALA A 292 1.58 1.16 19.85
CA ALA A 292 2.28 2.25 20.52
C ALA A 292 1.70 2.52 21.92
N ALA A 293 0.38 2.44 22.08
CA ALA A 293 -0.27 2.60 23.39
C ALA A 293 0.08 1.46 24.35
N LEU A 294 0.04 0.20 23.87
CA LEU A 294 0.43 -0.97 24.67
C LEU A 294 1.91 -0.90 25.10
N LEU A 295 2.81 -0.46 24.21
CA LEU A 295 4.22 -0.21 24.52
C LEU A 295 4.44 0.97 25.48
N ALA A 296 3.43 1.82 25.66
CA ALA A 296 3.43 2.91 26.64
C ALA A 296 2.84 2.49 28.00
N GLY A 297 2.36 1.25 28.12
CA GLY A 297 1.62 0.79 29.29
C GLY A 297 0.14 1.23 29.31
N THR A 298 -0.37 1.80 28.22
CA THR A 298 -1.79 2.17 28.09
C THR A 298 -2.57 1.01 27.46
N PRO A 299 -3.64 0.51 28.11
CA PRO A 299 -4.45 -0.57 27.55
C PRO A 299 -5.09 -0.13 26.23
N ALA A 300 -5.09 -1.03 25.24
CA ALA A 300 -5.63 -0.73 23.92
C ALA A 300 -6.37 -1.89 23.25
N VAL A 301 -7.40 -1.55 22.47
CA VAL A 301 -8.21 -2.50 21.69
C VAL A 301 -8.19 -2.16 20.21
N VAL A 302 -7.85 -3.15 19.38
CA VAL A 302 -7.83 -3.00 17.93
C VAL A 302 -9.23 -3.19 17.35
N LEU A 303 -9.67 -2.27 16.51
CA LEU A 303 -10.88 -2.41 15.71
C LEU A 303 -10.49 -3.01 14.34
N ALA A 304 -10.54 -4.33 14.22
CA ALA A 304 -10.08 -5.05 13.03
C ALA A 304 -11.06 -4.86 11.86
N HIS A 305 -10.54 -4.44 10.70
CA HIS A 305 -11.33 -4.12 9.50
C HIS A 305 -10.78 -4.79 8.23
N ASP A 306 -9.55 -5.30 8.28
CA ASP A 306 -8.87 -5.98 7.18
C ASP A 306 -8.07 -7.18 7.71
N SER A 307 -7.59 -8.03 6.81
CA SER A 307 -6.76 -9.18 7.21
C SER A 307 -5.43 -8.77 7.85
N ARG A 308 -4.84 -7.65 7.42
CA ARG A 308 -3.55 -7.15 7.90
C ARG A 308 -3.58 -6.86 9.40
N THR A 309 -4.67 -6.24 9.87
CA THR A 309 -4.87 -5.95 11.30
C THR A 309 -5.25 -7.22 12.04
N LEU A 310 -6.16 -8.02 11.51
CA LEU A 310 -6.66 -9.24 12.15
C LEU A 310 -5.59 -10.33 12.31
N GLU A 311 -4.73 -10.53 11.32
CA GLU A 311 -3.64 -11.52 11.33
C GLU A 311 -2.70 -11.27 12.52
N LEU A 312 -2.26 -10.03 12.70
CA LEU A 312 -1.41 -9.66 13.82
C LEU A 312 -2.14 -9.75 15.17
N CYS A 313 -3.43 -9.39 15.21
CA CYS A 313 -4.21 -9.53 16.44
C CYS A 313 -4.28 -11.00 16.87
N ARG A 314 -4.47 -11.92 15.93
CA ARG A 314 -4.49 -13.36 16.20
C ARG A 314 -3.13 -13.90 16.60
N TYR A 315 -2.06 -13.52 15.89
CA TYR A 315 -0.71 -14.02 16.20
C TYR A 315 -0.23 -13.58 17.59
N PHE A 316 -0.45 -12.31 17.94
CA PHE A 316 -0.03 -11.73 19.22
C PHE A 316 -1.06 -11.85 20.34
N ASP A 317 -2.23 -12.44 20.08
CA ASP A 317 -3.39 -12.45 20.98
C ASP A 317 -3.79 -11.03 21.46
N LEU A 318 -3.68 -10.03 20.58
CA LEU A 318 -4.08 -8.65 20.90
C LEU A 318 -5.61 -8.60 21.08
N PRO A 319 -6.11 -7.90 22.12
CA PRO A 319 -7.52 -7.61 22.23
C PRO A 319 -8.05 -6.88 21.00
N HIS A 320 -9.07 -7.45 20.38
CA HIS A 320 -9.65 -6.90 19.18
C HIS A 320 -11.15 -7.17 19.06
N ARG A 321 -11.83 -6.29 18.33
CA ARG A 321 -13.23 -6.45 17.90
C ARG A 321 -13.31 -6.26 16.40
N MET A 322 -14.19 -7.00 15.74
CA MET A 322 -14.45 -6.81 14.32
C MET A 322 -15.25 -5.54 14.09
N LEU A 323 -14.71 -4.60 13.31
CA LEU A 323 -15.33 -3.30 13.05
C LEU A 323 -16.77 -3.40 12.49
N PRO A 324 -17.11 -4.34 11.58
CA PRO A 324 -18.49 -4.49 11.08
C PRO A 324 -19.53 -4.77 12.16
N ASP A 325 -19.10 -5.36 13.29
CA ASP A 325 -19.99 -5.76 14.38
C ASP A 325 -20.17 -4.65 15.43
N LEU A 326 -19.50 -3.50 15.24
CA LEU A 326 -19.50 -2.40 16.19
C LEU A 326 -20.46 -1.29 15.77
N PRO A 327 -21.33 -0.80 16.68
CA PRO A 327 -22.18 0.35 16.40
C PRO A 327 -21.39 1.66 16.41
N ALA A 328 -21.94 2.69 15.76
CA ALA A 328 -21.44 4.07 15.83
C ALA A 328 -21.21 4.56 17.27
N ARG A 329 -22.06 4.12 18.20
CA ARG A 329 -22.04 4.49 19.63
C ARG A 329 -21.20 3.53 20.47
N THR A 330 -20.14 2.96 19.90
CA THR A 330 -19.23 2.05 20.63
C THR A 330 -18.57 2.79 21.79
N ARG A 331 -18.65 2.19 22.97
CA ARG A 331 -18.18 2.79 24.23
C ARG A 331 -16.81 2.22 24.62
N PRO A 332 -15.79 3.05 24.88
CA PRO A 332 -14.46 2.56 25.25
C PRO A 332 -14.44 1.71 26.52
N GLU A 333 -15.32 1.99 27.48
CA GLU A 333 -15.47 1.20 28.70
C GLU A 333 -15.95 -0.23 28.43
N GLU A 334 -16.81 -0.44 27.42
CA GLU A 334 -17.27 -1.76 27.01
C GLU A 334 -16.14 -2.52 26.29
N LEU A 335 -15.40 -1.83 25.41
CA LEU A 335 -14.23 -2.42 24.76
C LEU A 335 -13.17 -2.87 25.77
N TYR A 336 -12.89 -2.06 26.79
CA TYR A 336 -11.94 -2.40 27.84
C TYR A 336 -12.45 -3.55 28.72
N ALA A 337 -13.72 -3.54 29.12
CA ALA A 337 -14.30 -4.58 29.98
C ALA A 337 -14.31 -5.96 29.32
N GLU A 338 -14.40 -6.03 27.99
CA GLU A 338 -14.37 -7.27 27.21
C GLU A 338 -12.95 -7.69 26.79
N ALA A 339 -11.94 -6.84 26.97
CA ALA A 339 -10.58 -7.11 26.53
C ALA A 339 -9.86 -8.10 27.45
N ASP A 340 -9.24 -9.13 26.87
CA ASP A 340 -8.32 -10.03 27.58
C ASP A 340 -6.86 -9.78 27.16
N PHE A 341 -6.10 -9.09 28.02
CA PHE A 341 -4.68 -8.87 27.81
C PHE A 341 -3.80 -10.04 28.29
N SER A 342 -4.36 -10.99 29.03
CA SER A 342 -3.57 -12.05 29.68
C SER A 342 -2.92 -13.00 28.68
N SER A 343 -3.63 -13.35 27.60
CA SER A 343 -3.14 -14.20 26.52
C SER A 343 -1.96 -13.56 25.78
N MET A 344 -2.08 -12.26 25.47
CA MET A 344 -1.00 -11.46 24.87
C MET A 344 0.25 -11.49 25.75
N LEU A 345 0.11 -11.20 27.04
CA LEU A 345 1.24 -11.11 27.97
C LEU A 345 1.88 -12.48 28.21
N LYS A 346 1.07 -13.53 28.41
CA LYS A 346 1.56 -14.89 28.67
C LYS A 346 2.34 -15.48 27.50
N GLY A 347 1.91 -15.22 26.27
CA GLY A 347 2.58 -15.72 25.05
C GLY A 347 3.75 -14.86 24.58
N HIS A 348 3.97 -13.68 25.18
CA HIS A 348 4.95 -12.70 24.66
C HIS A 348 6.39 -13.25 24.60
N ARG A 349 6.88 -13.84 25.69
CA ARG A 349 8.23 -14.44 25.75
C ARG A 349 8.44 -15.51 24.67
N GLU A 350 7.45 -16.35 24.43
CA GLU A 350 7.53 -17.40 23.40
C GLU A 350 7.63 -16.80 21.99
N ARG A 351 6.82 -15.77 21.70
CA ARG A 351 6.89 -15.04 20.42
C ARG A 351 8.21 -14.30 20.24
N PHE A 352 8.75 -13.72 21.31
CA PHE A 352 10.09 -13.13 21.27
C PHE A 352 11.16 -14.18 20.94
N ALA A 353 11.09 -15.37 21.57
CA ALA A 353 12.03 -16.46 21.28
C ALA A 353 11.95 -16.93 19.81
N ARG A 354 10.75 -16.92 19.18
CA ARG A 354 10.60 -17.19 17.74
C ARG A 354 11.28 -16.12 16.87
N MET A 355 11.14 -14.85 17.23
CA MET A 355 11.84 -13.75 16.54
C MET A 355 13.35 -13.86 16.70
N ALA A 356 13.87 -14.13 17.90
CA ALA A 356 15.29 -14.32 18.17
C ALA A 356 15.86 -15.50 17.37
N ALA A 357 15.19 -16.66 17.40
CA ALA A 357 15.59 -17.83 16.62
C ALA A 357 15.60 -17.57 15.11
N PHE A 358 14.68 -16.76 14.59
CA PHE A 358 14.70 -16.32 13.20
C PHE A 358 15.92 -15.46 12.87
N LEU A 359 16.34 -14.56 13.78
CA LEU A 359 17.55 -13.77 13.60
C LEU A 359 18.80 -14.66 13.62
N ASP A 360 18.91 -15.58 14.57
CA ASP A 360 20.03 -16.53 14.67
C ASP A 360 20.14 -17.40 13.41
N LYS A 361 19.00 -17.91 12.92
CA LYS A 361 18.91 -18.68 11.67
C LYS A 361 19.44 -17.89 10.45
N ASN A 362 19.37 -16.57 10.50
CA ASN A 362 19.85 -15.67 9.45
C ASN A 362 21.17 -14.96 9.80
N ASP A 363 21.93 -15.47 10.78
CA ASP A 363 23.23 -14.92 11.21
C ASP A 363 23.14 -13.43 11.60
N LEU A 364 22.07 -13.05 12.30
CA LEU A 364 21.89 -11.71 12.86
C LEU A 364 21.90 -11.76 14.38
N GLU A 365 22.92 -11.15 14.98
CA GLU A 365 22.94 -10.93 16.43
C GLU A 365 21.87 -9.90 16.83
N ASN A 366 21.33 -10.07 18.03
CA ASN A 366 20.35 -9.15 18.62
C ASN A 366 20.81 -8.65 19.99
N THR A 367 20.37 -7.45 20.37
CA THR A 367 20.83 -6.75 21.58
C THR A 367 20.46 -7.46 22.89
N TYR A 368 19.43 -8.30 22.88
CA TYR A 368 18.94 -8.98 24.09
C TYR A 368 19.74 -10.24 24.42
N ASP A 369 20.08 -11.04 23.40
CA ASP A 369 20.86 -12.27 23.61
C ASP A 369 22.38 -12.05 23.46
N HIS A 370 22.79 -11.04 22.69
CA HIS A 370 24.19 -10.81 22.30
C HIS A 370 24.72 -9.43 22.73
N GLY A 371 23.93 -8.65 23.46
CA GLY A 371 24.25 -7.28 23.85
C GLY A 371 23.94 -6.99 25.31
N ASP A 372 23.55 -5.75 25.59
CA ASP A 372 23.25 -5.23 26.92
C ASP A 372 21.74 -5.12 27.19
N GLY A 373 20.92 -5.90 26.47
CA GLY A 373 19.46 -5.80 26.57
C GLY A 373 18.87 -4.54 25.94
N GLY A 374 19.65 -3.81 25.14
CA GLY A 374 19.25 -2.53 24.55
C GLY A 374 19.49 -1.32 25.46
N ALA A 375 20.16 -1.50 26.61
CA ALA A 375 20.40 -0.43 27.58
C ALA A 375 21.16 0.76 26.98
N SER A 376 22.21 0.51 26.17
CA SER A 376 22.96 1.57 25.47
C SER A 376 22.12 2.30 24.43
N PHE A 377 21.21 1.59 23.75
CA PHE A 377 20.26 2.21 22.82
C PHE A 377 19.33 3.16 23.57
N ASP A 378 18.73 2.69 24.67
CA ASP A 378 17.78 3.46 25.48
C ASP A 378 18.46 4.67 26.13
N ALA A 379 19.68 4.52 26.65
CA ALA A 379 20.47 5.64 27.19
C ALA A 379 20.72 6.72 26.11
N ARG A 380 21.15 6.30 24.92
CA ARG A 380 21.38 7.24 23.80
C ARG A 380 20.10 7.91 23.32
N MET A 381 18.95 7.21 23.36
CA MET A 381 17.64 7.79 23.05
C MET A 381 17.19 8.80 24.11
N ALA A 382 17.48 8.56 25.39
CA ALA A 382 17.14 9.47 26.49
C ALA A 382 17.89 10.81 26.40
N GLU A 383 19.06 10.85 25.76
CA GLU A 383 19.82 12.06 25.49
C GLU A 383 19.30 12.89 24.30
N GLN A 384 18.37 12.35 23.50
CA GLN A 384 17.84 13.04 22.31
C GLN A 384 16.72 14.02 22.68
N THR A 385 16.75 15.20 22.06
CA THR A 385 15.59 16.09 21.98
C THR A 385 14.83 15.82 20.69
N LEU A 386 13.77 15.02 20.77
CA LEU A 386 12.96 14.61 19.62
C LEU A 386 11.74 15.55 19.46
N PRO A 387 11.24 15.74 18.23
CA PRO A 387 10.06 16.58 18.02
C PRO A 387 8.82 15.96 18.70
N PRO A 388 7.87 16.79 19.17
CA PRO A 388 6.55 16.32 19.57
C PRO A 388 5.77 15.78 18.38
N SER A 389 4.66 15.09 18.65
CA SER A 389 3.67 14.84 17.59
C SER A 389 3.24 16.16 16.94
N LEU A 390 3.13 16.17 15.62
CA LEU A 390 2.71 17.34 14.87
C LEU A 390 1.27 17.71 15.25
N ARG A 391 1.04 18.99 15.54
CA ARG A 391 -0.25 19.59 15.88
C ARG A 391 -0.68 20.58 14.81
N LEU A 392 -1.94 21.01 14.87
CA LEU A 392 -2.47 22.00 13.94
C LEU A 392 -1.66 23.28 14.03
N TRP A 393 -1.17 23.76 12.89
CA TRP A 393 -0.56 25.08 12.81
C TRP A 393 -1.61 26.16 13.10
N ASP A 394 -1.35 26.97 14.12
CA ASP A 394 -2.25 28.01 14.64
C ASP A 394 -2.02 29.40 13.99
N GLY A 395 -1.10 29.48 13.02
CA GLY A 395 -0.75 30.72 12.31
C GLY A 395 0.48 31.46 12.83
N HIS A 396 1.06 31.09 13.99
CA HIS A 396 2.28 31.74 14.48
C HIS A 396 3.53 31.29 13.71
N ASP A 397 4.62 32.07 13.82
CA ASP A 397 5.90 31.67 13.23
C ASP A 397 6.55 30.57 14.07
N ASP A 398 6.44 29.34 13.57
CA ASP A 398 7.04 28.12 14.11
C ASP A 398 8.42 27.83 13.47
N GLY A 399 9.04 28.81 12.80
CA GLY A 399 10.29 28.69 12.07
C GLY A 399 10.17 28.01 10.71
N ASN A 400 8.99 27.48 10.35
CA ASN A 400 8.77 26.76 9.10
C ASN A 400 8.16 27.64 8.00
N MET A 401 7.86 28.92 8.26
CA MET A 401 7.22 29.83 7.30
C MET A 401 8.01 29.98 5.98
N ARG A 402 9.34 30.10 6.06
CA ARG A 402 10.20 30.15 4.87
C ARG A 402 10.07 28.88 4.03
N TYR A 403 10.16 27.71 4.68
CA TYR A 403 9.97 26.42 4.00
C TYR A 403 8.59 26.36 3.37
N ARG A 404 7.55 26.81 4.08
CA ARG A 404 6.18 26.79 3.57
C ARG A 404 6.04 27.59 2.27
N ILE A 405 6.48 28.85 2.29
CA ILE A 405 6.41 29.74 1.13
C ILE A 405 7.25 29.21 -0.03
N SER A 406 8.49 28.75 0.23
CA SER A 406 9.35 28.18 -0.80
C SER A 406 8.70 26.97 -1.47
N ARG A 407 8.13 26.07 -0.67
CA ARG A 407 7.50 24.85 -1.19
C ARG A 407 6.26 25.15 -2.02
N LEU A 408 5.41 26.08 -1.58
CA LEU A 408 4.25 26.54 -2.34
C LEU A 408 4.67 27.11 -3.70
N ARG A 409 5.73 27.95 -3.74
CA ARG A 409 6.27 28.48 -5.01
C ARG A 409 6.79 27.40 -5.94
N GLU A 410 7.47 26.38 -5.41
CA GLU A 410 7.94 25.24 -6.20
C GLU A 410 6.78 24.42 -6.77
N GLN A 411 5.76 24.16 -5.96
CA GLN A 411 4.56 23.42 -6.37
C GLN A 411 3.79 24.18 -7.44
N GLN A 412 3.59 25.49 -7.28
CA GLN A 412 2.96 26.34 -8.28
C GLN A 412 3.75 26.31 -9.60
N ALA A 413 5.07 26.52 -9.55
CA ALA A 413 5.90 26.47 -10.74
C ALA A 413 5.88 25.08 -11.41
N ALA A 414 5.76 24.00 -10.63
CA ALA A 414 5.61 22.65 -11.17
C ALA A 414 4.23 22.42 -11.80
N ALA A 415 3.16 22.97 -11.22
CA ALA A 415 1.81 22.94 -11.78
C ALA A 415 1.74 23.69 -13.10
N ASP A 416 2.31 24.89 -13.18
CA ASP A 416 2.39 25.70 -14.40
C ASP A 416 3.09 24.91 -15.52
N ARG A 417 4.25 24.30 -15.22
CA ARG A 417 4.96 23.43 -16.18
C ARG A 417 4.13 22.22 -16.64
N ARG A 418 3.29 21.64 -15.78
CA ARG A 418 2.39 20.53 -16.15
C ARG A 418 1.27 21.02 -17.06
N ILE A 419 0.70 22.18 -16.77
CA ILE A 419 -0.32 22.84 -17.60
C ILE A 419 0.25 23.11 -19.00
N ASP A 420 1.45 23.70 -19.09
CA ASP A 420 2.11 23.95 -20.38
C ASP A 420 2.30 22.67 -21.19
N ARG A 421 2.77 21.59 -20.55
CA ARG A 421 2.90 20.27 -21.22
C ARG A 421 1.55 19.71 -21.66
N ALA A 422 0.51 19.88 -20.85
CA ALA A 422 -0.83 19.42 -21.17
C ALA A 422 -1.40 20.19 -22.38
N ILE A 423 -1.19 21.50 -22.44
CA ILE A 423 -1.55 22.36 -23.58
C ILE A 423 -0.81 21.89 -24.84
N GLN A 424 0.51 21.72 -24.79
CA GLN A 424 1.30 21.23 -25.92
C GLN A 424 0.83 19.85 -26.42
N LYS A 425 0.51 18.95 -25.49
CA LYS A 425 -0.03 17.62 -25.83
C LYS A 425 -1.41 17.73 -26.47
N ASN A 426 -2.28 18.60 -25.95
CA ASN A 426 -3.62 18.82 -26.51
C ASN A 426 -3.53 19.39 -27.93
N ASP A 427 -2.65 20.37 -28.16
CA ASP A 427 -2.40 20.91 -29.50
C ASP A 427 -1.90 19.85 -30.48
N ALA A 428 -1.00 18.97 -30.03
CA ALA A 428 -0.50 17.86 -30.84
C ALA A 428 -1.60 16.84 -31.15
N LEU A 429 -2.46 16.51 -30.17
CA LEU A 429 -3.60 15.62 -30.36
C LEU A 429 -4.64 16.23 -31.32
N ASN A 430 -4.94 17.51 -31.18
CA ASN A 430 -5.85 18.23 -32.08
C ASN A 430 -5.33 18.23 -33.52
N LYS A 431 -4.03 18.47 -33.74
CA LYS A 431 -3.42 18.36 -35.08
C LYS A 431 -3.56 16.94 -35.66
N ARG A 432 -3.36 15.90 -34.85
CA ARG A 432 -3.53 14.50 -35.26
C ARG A 432 -5.00 14.17 -35.55
N LEU A 433 -5.93 14.68 -34.76
CA LEU A 433 -7.36 14.50 -34.95
C LEU A 433 -7.79 15.09 -36.30
N VAL A 434 -7.44 16.35 -36.57
CA VAL A 434 -7.72 17.01 -37.86
C VAL A 434 -7.09 16.25 -39.04
N ALA A 435 -5.87 15.74 -38.89
CA ALA A 435 -5.24 14.92 -39.93
C ALA A 435 -5.98 13.59 -40.16
N SER A 436 -6.44 12.95 -39.09
CA SER A 436 -7.23 11.72 -39.15
C SER A 436 -8.60 11.95 -39.79
N GLU A 437 -9.29 13.04 -39.44
CA GLU A 437 -10.56 13.43 -40.05
C GLU A 437 -10.41 13.65 -41.56
N LYS A 438 -9.35 14.34 -41.99
CA LYS A 438 -9.03 14.50 -43.43
C LYS A 438 -8.81 13.15 -44.12
N LYS A 439 -8.07 12.24 -43.48
CA LYS A 439 -7.82 10.89 -44.02
C LYS A 439 -9.12 10.09 -44.13
N ASN A 440 -9.98 10.15 -43.11
CA ASN A 440 -11.27 9.47 -43.10
C ASN A 440 -12.20 10.02 -44.19
N ALA A 441 -12.23 11.34 -44.39
CA ALA A 441 -12.99 11.95 -45.48
C ALA A 441 -12.50 11.47 -46.86
N ALA A 442 -11.19 11.39 -47.07
CA ALA A 442 -10.59 10.88 -48.30
C ALA A 442 -10.93 9.40 -48.53
N LEU A 443 -10.86 8.57 -47.48
CA LEU A 443 -11.27 7.16 -47.55
C LEU A 443 -12.75 7.01 -47.88
N GLY A 444 -13.63 7.82 -47.28
CA GLY A 444 -15.06 7.85 -47.60
C GLY A 444 -15.33 8.19 -49.06
N GLN A 445 -14.62 9.15 -49.64
CA GLN A 445 -14.71 9.45 -51.08
C GLN A 445 -14.24 8.28 -51.94
N HIS A 446 -13.14 7.62 -51.57
CA HIS A 446 -12.63 6.46 -52.30
C HIS A 446 -13.60 5.28 -52.27
N LEU A 447 -14.20 4.99 -51.11
CA LEU A 447 -15.24 3.98 -50.96
C LEU A 447 -16.44 4.28 -51.88
N GLY A 448 -16.94 5.51 -51.89
CA GLY A 448 -18.03 5.89 -52.79
C GLY A 448 -17.70 5.74 -54.29
N VAL A 449 -16.43 5.92 -54.69
CA VAL A 449 -15.98 5.64 -56.06
C VAL A 449 -15.97 4.14 -56.34
N LEU A 450 -15.49 3.32 -55.40
CA LEU A 450 -15.47 1.87 -55.53
C LEU A 450 -16.89 1.29 -55.60
N GLU A 451 -17.82 1.76 -54.77
CA GLU A 451 -19.23 1.38 -54.82
C GLU A 451 -19.86 1.67 -56.19
N LYS A 452 -19.61 2.87 -56.76
CA LYS A 452 -20.08 3.21 -58.11
C LYS A 452 -19.47 2.31 -59.19
N ARG A 453 -18.20 1.93 -59.05
CA ARG A 453 -17.53 1.00 -59.99
C ARG A 453 -18.10 -0.40 -59.87
N LEU A 454 -18.36 -0.87 -58.66
CA LEU A 454 -18.98 -2.16 -58.38
C LEU A 454 -20.37 -2.25 -59.00
N ALA A 455 -21.23 -1.26 -58.75
CA ALA A 455 -22.57 -1.21 -59.34
C ALA A 455 -22.55 -1.22 -60.88
N LYS A 456 -21.58 -0.51 -61.50
CA LYS A 456 -21.36 -0.54 -62.96
C LYS A 456 -20.90 -1.92 -63.44
N ALA A 457 -20.01 -2.59 -62.69
CA ALA A 457 -19.54 -3.92 -63.02
C ALA A 457 -20.67 -4.96 -62.95
N GLU A 458 -21.50 -4.92 -61.90
CA GLU A 458 -22.71 -5.75 -61.75
C GLU A 458 -23.69 -5.53 -62.91
N THR A 459 -23.92 -4.27 -63.30
CA THR A 459 -24.77 -3.94 -64.46
C THR A 459 -24.19 -4.50 -65.77
N ARG A 460 -22.87 -4.44 -65.96
CA ARG A 460 -22.20 -5.04 -67.13
C ARG A 460 -22.27 -6.56 -67.11
N LEU A 461 -22.11 -7.18 -65.95
CA LEU A 461 -22.21 -8.62 -65.76
C LEU A 461 -23.60 -9.11 -66.16
N THR A 462 -24.65 -8.54 -65.58
CA THR A 462 -26.05 -8.87 -65.90
C THR A 462 -26.39 -8.66 -67.37
N THR A 463 -25.85 -7.61 -68.01
CA THR A 463 -26.01 -7.39 -69.46
C THR A 463 -25.30 -8.48 -70.27
N THR A 464 -24.11 -8.90 -69.84
CA THR A 464 -23.33 -9.96 -70.50
C THR A 464 -24.01 -11.31 -70.36
N GLU A 465 -24.51 -11.63 -69.16
CA GLU A 465 -25.31 -12.82 -68.90
C GLU A 465 -26.55 -12.88 -69.80
N LYS A 466 -27.29 -11.77 -69.94
CA LYS A 466 -28.42 -11.64 -70.88
C LYS A 466 -28.00 -11.87 -72.34
N LYS A 467 -26.84 -11.35 -72.76
CA LYS A 467 -26.30 -11.58 -74.11
C LYS A 467 -25.94 -13.05 -74.32
N VAL A 468 -25.28 -13.69 -73.36
CA VAL A 468 -24.90 -15.11 -73.41
C VAL A 468 -26.14 -16.01 -73.46
N THR A 469 -27.16 -15.75 -72.62
CA THR A 469 -28.45 -16.48 -72.70
C THR A 469 -29.14 -16.24 -74.04
N GLY A 470 -29.11 -15.01 -74.56
CA GLY A 470 -29.62 -14.70 -75.90
C GLY A 470 -28.89 -15.45 -77.02
N ILE A 471 -27.56 -15.55 -76.95
CA ILE A 471 -26.74 -16.33 -77.89
C ILE A 471 -27.08 -17.82 -77.77
N ASN A 472 -27.11 -18.38 -76.57
CA ASN A 472 -27.49 -19.78 -76.33
C ASN A 472 -28.89 -20.09 -76.88
N ARG A 473 -29.86 -19.18 -76.69
CA ARG A 473 -31.21 -19.34 -77.22
C ARG A 473 -31.22 -19.30 -78.75
N ARG A 474 -30.46 -18.41 -79.40
CA ARG A 474 -30.31 -18.39 -80.87
C ARG A 474 -29.59 -19.62 -81.39
N LEU A 475 -28.58 -20.11 -80.68
CA LEU A 475 -27.84 -21.33 -81.02
C LEU A 475 -28.75 -22.56 -80.96
N LEU A 476 -29.58 -22.67 -79.91
CA LEU A 476 -30.63 -23.68 -79.77
C LEU A 476 -31.67 -23.60 -80.89
N VAL A 477 -32.07 -22.41 -81.33
CA VAL A 477 -33.00 -22.22 -82.46
C VAL A 477 -32.35 -22.58 -83.80
N ARG A 478 -31.07 -22.28 -83.99
CA ARG A 478 -30.36 -22.47 -85.28
C ARG A 478 -29.86 -23.91 -85.47
N ILE A 479 -29.40 -24.56 -84.39
CA ILE A 479 -28.84 -25.92 -84.42
C ILE A 479 -29.87 -26.96 -83.96
N GLY A 480 -30.89 -26.57 -83.18
CA GLY A 480 -31.96 -27.46 -82.71
C GLY A 480 -32.66 -28.25 -83.81
N PRO A 481 -33.01 -27.66 -84.97
CA PRO A 481 -33.57 -28.39 -86.10
C PRO A 481 -32.60 -29.41 -86.71
N ALA A 482 -31.30 -29.11 -86.75
CA ALA A 482 -30.25 -30.01 -87.24
C ALA A 482 -29.96 -31.17 -86.28
N LEU A 483 -29.96 -30.92 -84.97
CA LEU A 483 -29.85 -31.92 -83.91
C LEU A 483 -31.08 -32.82 -83.84
N ARG A 484 -32.30 -32.27 -83.97
CA ARG A 484 -33.54 -33.08 -84.09
C ARG A 484 -33.54 -33.93 -85.36
N ARG A 485 -33.01 -33.44 -86.48
CA ARG A 485 -32.85 -34.24 -87.72
C ARG A 485 -31.82 -35.36 -87.57
N ARG A 486 -30.73 -35.16 -86.82
CA ARG A 486 -29.72 -36.21 -86.55
C ARG A 486 -30.25 -37.28 -85.58
N LEU A 487 -30.95 -36.89 -84.53
CA LEU A 487 -31.59 -37.82 -83.59
C LEU A 487 -32.71 -38.64 -84.27
N ARG A 488 -33.53 -38.00 -85.12
CA ARG A 488 -34.60 -38.69 -85.87
C ARG A 488 -34.08 -39.61 -86.99
N ARG A 489 -32.82 -39.42 -87.44
CA ARG A 489 -32.10 -40.38 -88.31
C ARG A 489 -31.51 -41.55 -87.53
N SER A 490 -31.05 -41.35 -86.29
CA SER A 490 -30.59 -42.44 -85.41
C SER A 490 -31.73 -43.35 -84.94
N SER A 491 -32.94 -42.83 -84.72
CA SER A 491 -34.10 -43.64 -84.29
C SER A 491 -34.74 -44.46 -85.42
N LYS A 492 -34.43 -44.19 -86.70
CA LYS A 492 -34.95 -44.95 -87.84
C LYS A 492 -34.07 -46.13 -88.28
N ASN A 493 -32.87 -46.27 -87.72
CA ASN A 493 -31.96 -47.40 -87.98
C ASN A 493 -32.06 -48.54 -86.94
N ILE A 494 -33.07 -48.53 -86.06
CA ILE A 494 -33.28 -49.55 -85.00
C ILE A 494 -34.54 -50.40 -85.25
N SER A 495 -35.16 -50.32 -86.44
CA SER A 495 -36.36 -51.12 -86.81
C SER A 495 -36.13 -52.03 -88.02
N SER A 496 -34.96 -52.65 -88.12
CA SER A 496 -34.73 -53.80 -88.99
C SER A 496 -33.61 -54.67 -88.42
N ARG A 497 -33.91 -55.37 -87.32
CA ARG A 497 -33.43 -56.71 -86.99
C ARG A 497 -34.30 -57.29 -85.89
#